data_AF-A0A0P0W6N1-F1
#
_entry.id   AF-A0A0P0W6N1-F1
#
_cell.length_a   1.000
_cell.length_b   1.000
_cell.length_c   1.000
_cell.angle_alpha   90.00
_cell.angle_beta   90.00
_cell.angle_gamma   90.00
#
_symmetry.space_group_name_H-M   'P 1'
#
loop_
_entity.id
_entity.type
_entity.pdbx_description
1 polymer ?
#
loop_
_entity_poly.entity_id
_entity_poly.type
_entity_poly.pdbx_seq_one_letter_code
_entity_poly.pdbx_strand_id
1 'polypeptide(L)' 'SPSSITTKKFGTMMHTLGLNPTKAELQDVISEVGNIDFHKFLSLIAC' A
#
# COMPACT_ATOMS: atom_id res chain seq x y z
N SER A 1 5.61 1.86 12.26
CA SER A 1 6.70 0.87 12.38
C SER A 1 7.50 0.82 11.08
N PRO A 2 8.76 0.38 11.08
CA PRO A 2 9.55 0.23 9.85
C PRO A 2 8.89 -0.68 8.79
N SER A 3 8.04 -1.62 9.24
CA SER A 3 7.22 -2.52 8.41
C SER A 3 5.92 -1.90 7.87
N SER A 4 5.56 -0.70 8.34
CA SER A 4 4.35 0.01 7.91
C SER A 4 4.43 0.39 6.44
N ILE A 5 3.32 0.19 5.72
CA ILE A 5 3.15 0.73 4.38
C ILE A 5 2.74 2.20 4.51
N THR A 6 3.55 3.07 3.91
CA THR A 6 3.21 4.48 3.72
C THR A 6 2.60 4.69 2.34
N THR A 7 1.87 5.79 2.14
CA THR A 7 1.37 6.20 0.81
C THR A 7 2.47 6.24 -0.25
N LYS A 8 3.68 6.69 0.12
CA LYS A 8 4.85 6.67 -0.79
C LYS A 8 5.25 5.25 -1.18
N LYS A 9 5.40 4.35 -0.20
CA LYS A 9 5.78 2.95 -0.45
C LYS A 9 4.73 2.23 -1.28
N PHE A 10 3.45 2.46 -0.97
CA PHE A 10 2.33 1.90 -1.72
C PHE A 10 2.32 2.41 -3.16
N GLY A 11 2.49 3.72 -3.38
CA GLY A 11 2.60 4.29 -4.72
C GLY A 11 3.74 3.72 -5.56
N THR A 12 4.92 3.51 -4.96
CA THR A 12 6.03 2.83 -5.64
C THR A 12 5.67 1.40 -6.03
N MET A 13 5.01 0.64 -5.15
CA MET A 13 4.57 -0.72 -5.46
C MET A 13 3.56 -0.73 -6.62
N MET A 14 2.57 0.16 -6.59
CA MET A 14 1.58 0.27 -7.67
C MET A 14 2.25 0.57 -9.00
N HIS A 15 3.20 1.51 -9.03
CA HIS A 15 3.97 1.83 -10.24
C HIS A 15 4.80 0.64 -10.74
N THR A 16 5.45 -0.11 -9.84
CA THR A 16 6.17 -1.34 -10.22
C THR A 16 5.25 -2.41 -10.81
N LEU A 17 3.99 -2.44 -10.38
CA LEU A 17 2.95 -3.33 -10.92
C LEU A 17 2.28 -2.77 -12.20
N GLY A 18 2.72 -1.63 -12.73
CA GLY A 18 2.16 -1.01 -13.92
C GLY A 18 0.88 -0.18 -13.68
N LEU A 19 0.49 0.01 -12.42
CA LEU A 19 -0.63 0.85 -12.02
C LEU A 19 -0.14 2.28 -11.73
N ASN A 20 -0.93 3.29 -12.11
CA ASN A 20 -0.60 4.69 -11.88
C ASN A 20 -1.70 5.41 -11.08
N PRO A 21 -1.93 5.02 -9.81
CA PRO A 21 -2.92 5.69 -8.98
C PRO A 21 -2.47 7.12 -8.67
N THR A 22 -3.45 8.01 -8.60
CA THR A 22 -3.29 9.37 -8.10
C THR A 22 -2.93 9.37 -6.62
N LYS A 23 -2.38 10.49 -6.15
CA LYS A 23 -2.12 10.68 -4.73
C LYS A 23 -3.38 10.54 -3.87
N ALA A 24 -4.54 10.98 -4.39
CA ALA A 24 -5.82 10.88 -3.70
C ALA A 24 -6.25 9.41 -3.53
N GLU A 25 -6.22 8.61 -4.59
CA GLU A 25 -6.56 7.17 -4.51
C GLU A 25 -5.64 6.42 -3.55
N LEU A 26 -4.34 6.72 -3.55
CA LEU A 26 -3.40 6.13 -2.58
C LEU A 26 -3.73 6.54 -1.14
N GLN A 27 -4.14 7.79 -0.93
CA GLN A 27 -4.54 8.29 0.39
C GLN A 27 -5.84 7.65 0.86
N ASP A 28 -6.82 7.51 -0.03
CA ASP A 28 -8.12 6.91 0.26
C ASP A 28 -7.92 5.47 0.72
N VAL A 29 -7.18 4.65 -0.05
CA VAL A 29 -6.89 3.25 0.32
C VAL A 29 -6.22 3.17 1.68
N ILE A 30 -5.17 3.96 1.92
CA ILE A 30 -4.45 3.97 3.20
C ILE A 30 -5.32 4.50 4.34
N SER A 31 -6.26 5.41 4.07
CA SER A 31 -7.17 5.94 5.08
C SER A 31 -8.23 4.92 5.51
N GLU A 32 -8.75 4.14 4.55
CA GLU A 32 -9.77 3.12 4.81
C GLU A 32 -9.23 1.94 5.63
N VAL A 33 -8.05 1.45 5.25
CA VAL A 33 -7.41 0.32 5.92
C VAL A 33 -6.53 0.74 7.11
N GLY A 34 -6.26 2.04 7.21
CA GLY A 34 -5.33 2.61 8.17
C GLY A 34 -3.88 2.18 7.93
N ASN A 35 -3.15 1.96 9.03
CA ASN A 35 -1.77 1.51 8.96
C ASN A 35 -1.70 0.03 8.53
N ILE A 36 -1.28 -0.23 7.30
CA ILE A 36 -1.04 -1.58 6.81
C ILE A 36 0.35 -2.05 7.27
N ASP A 37 0.43 -3.16 7.99
CA ASP A 37 1.70 -3.88 8.14
C ASP A 37 2.00 -4.71 6.88
N PHE A 38 3.17 -4.52 6.29
CA PHE A 38 3.52 -5.15 5.02
C PHE A 38 3.59 -6.68 5.08
N HIS A 39 4.11 -7.26 6.17
CA HIS A 39 4.18 -8.71 6.29
C HIS A 39 2.78 -9.30 6.44
N LYS A 40 1.90 -8.62 7.19
CA LYS A 40 0.49 -8.98 7.27
C LYS A 40 -0.20 -8.86 5.91
N PHE A 41 0.05 -7.78 5.16
CA PHE A 41 -0.49 -7.61 3.81
C PHE A 41 -0.07 -8.74 2.88
N LEU A 42 1.22 -9.07 2.83
CA LEU A 42 1.70 -10.19 2.01
C LEU A 42 1.03 -11.51 2.40
N SER A 43 0.86 -11.78 3.71
CA SER A 43 0.16 -13.00 4.15
C SER A 43 -1.32 -13.05 3.76
N LEU A 44 -1.95 -11.91 3.45
CA LEU A 44 -3.33 -11.85 2.99
C LEU A 44 -3.46 -12.08 1.48
N ILE A 45 -2.41 -11.83 0.69
CA ILE A 45 -2.44 -11.96 -0.78
C ILE A 45 -1.62 -13.15 -1.30
N ALA A 46 -0.70 -13.68 -0.50
CA ALA A 46 0.02 -14.91 -0.79
C ALA A 46 -0.88 -16.09 -0.38
N CYS A 47 -1.69 -16.56 -1.32
CA CYS A 47 -2.23 -17.92 -1.25
C CYS A 47 -1.11 -18.94 -1.49
#